data_AF-A0A0V0GKI6-F1
#
_entry.id   AF-A0A0V0GKI6-F1
#
_cell.length_a   1.000
_cell.length_b   1.000
_cell.length_c   1.000
_cell.angle_alpha   90.00
_cell.angle_beta   90.00
_cell.angle_gamma   90.00
#
_symmetry.space_group_name_H-M   'P 1'
#
loop_
_entity.id
_entity.type
_entity.pdbx_description
1 polymer ?
#
loop_
_entity_poly.entity_id
_entity_poly.type
_entity_poly.pdbx_seq_one_letter_code
_entity_poly.pdbx_strand_id
1 'polypeptide(L)'
;MSMISGIQGQLLEVTVVCCNKLKDTEWISRQDPYVCLEYGSTKFRTRTCTDGGKNPTFQEKFVFTLIEGLREINVVVWNSNTLTYDDFIGSGKIQLQKVLSMGYDDTAWPIQTKTGRHAGEVRLIMFYANANKPAT
;
A
#
# COMPACT_ATOMS: atom_id res chain seq x y z
N MET A 1 -3.51 35.65 2.08
CA MET A 1 -3.39 34.61 1.03
C MET A 1 -2.46 33.54 1.55
N SER A 2 -2.99 32.40 1.99
CA SER A 2 -2.16 31.27 2.38
C SER A 2 -1.47 30.76 1.12
N MET A 3 -0.14 30.81 1.08
CA MET A 3 0.63 30.12 0.05
C MET A 3 0.26 28.64 0.13
N ILE A 4 -0.42 28.11 -0.88
CA ILE A 4 -0.54 26.66 -1.02
C ILE A 4 0.87 26.20 -1.39
N SER A 5 1.70 25.90 -0.40
CA SER A 5 2.99 25.25 -0.66
C SER A 5 2.69 23.91 -1.33
N GLY A 6 3.16 23.73 -2.56
CA GLY A 6 3.04 22.46 -3.27
C GLY A 6 3.67 21.30 -2.49
N ILE A 7 3.25 20.08 -2.80
CA ILE A 7 3.73 18.86 -2.12
C ILE A 7 5.04 18.35 -2.72
N GLN A 8 5.49 18.91 -3.84
CA GLN A 8 6.70 18.47 -4.56
C GLN A 8 7.90 18.36 -3.63
N GLY A 9 8.56 17.21 -3.65
CA GLY A 9 9.80 16.96 -2.92
C GLY A 9 9.62 16.68 -1.43
N GLN A 10 8.39 16.76 -0.90
CA GLN A 10 8.12 16.48 0.50
C GLN A 10 8.03 14.98 0.76
N LEU A 11 8.27 14.55 2.01
CA LEU A 11 8.32 13.14 2.36
C LEU A 11 6.98 12.63 2.88
N LEU A 12 6.57 11.47 2.38
CA LEU A 12 5.43 10.69 2.87
C LEU A 12 5.95 9.37 3.43
N GLU A 13 5.73 9.14 4.73
CA GLU A 13 5.97 7.83 5.32
C GLU A 13 4.77 6.91 5.06
N VAL A 14 5.01 5.69 4.61
CA VAL A 14 4.00 4.67 4.33
C VAL A 14 4.41 3.37 4.97
N THR A 15 3.61 2.87 5.90
CA THR A 15 3.81 1.57 6.56
C THR A 15 2.81 0.56 6.01
N VAL A 16 3.32 -0.53 5.44
CA VAL A 16 2.51 -1.71 5.12
C VAL A 16 2.33 -2.52 6.39
N VAL A 17 1.12 -2.51 6.94
CA VAL A 17 0.82 -3.16 8.23
C VAL A 17 0.56 -4.64 8.01
N CYS A 18 -0.52 -4.95 7.30
CA CYS A 18 -0.99 -6.31 7.05
C CYS A 18 -1.89 -6.36 5.81
N CYS A 19 -2.22 -7.57 5.38
CA CYS A 19 -3.39 -7.82 4.55
C CYS A 19 -4.39 -8.67 5.31
N ASN A 20 -5.67 -8.56 4.97
CA ASN A 20 -6.72 -9.44 5.51
C ASN A 20 -7.56 -10.05 4.39
N LYS A 21 -8.05 -11.26 4.65
CA LYS A 21 -9.00 -11.97 3.78
C LYS A 21 -8.53 -12.03 2.31
N LEU A 22 -7.23 -12.21 2.10
CA LEU A 22 -6.68 -12.34 0.75
C LEU A 22 -7.38 -13.47 0.00
N LYS A 23 -7.59 -13.29 -1.30
CA LYS A 23 -8.00 -14.40 -2.16
C LYS A 23 -6.92 -15.47 -2.10
N ASP A 24 -7.34 -16.71 -1.91
CA ASP A 24 -6.43 -17.85 -1.93
C ASP A 24 -6.02 -18.16 -3.37
N THR A 25 -4.73 -18.28 -3.61
CA THR A 25 -4.15 -18.69 -4.90
C THR A 25 -3.60 -20.12 -4.85
N GLU A 26 -3.45 -20.69 -3.67
CA GLU A 26 -2.88 -22.03 -3.46
C GLU A 26 -3.96 -23.10 -3.26
N TRP A 27 -3.68 -24.32 -3.74
CA TRP A 27 -4.55 -25.48 -3.50
C TRP A 27 -4.01 -26.44 -2.43
N ILE A 28 -2.69 -26.45 -2.21
CA ILE A 28 -2.00 -27.49 -1.43
C ILE A 28 -1.20 -26.89 -0.26
N SER A 29 -0.52 -25.75 -0.48
CA SER A 29 0.29 -25.07 0.53
C SER A 29 -0.43 -23.84 1.10
N ARG A 30 0.20 -23.20 2.09
CA ARG A 30 -0.14 -21.84 2.46
C ARG A 30 0.56 -20.88 1.51
N GLN A 31 -0.16 -19.84 1.11
CA GLN A 31 0.43 -18.73 0.36
C GLN A 31 1.45 -17.96 1.22
N ASP A 32 2.44 -17.40 0.54
CA ASP A 32 3.59 -16.63 1.02
C ASP A 32 3.49 -15.17 0.51
N PRO A 33 2.64 -14.31 1.10
CA PRO A 33 2.30 -13.06 0.45
C PRO A 33 3.40 -12.00 0.59
N TYR A 34 3.49 -11.08 -0.37
CA TYR A 34 4.23 -9.83 -0.24
C TYR A 34 3.48 -8.68 -0.92
N VAL A 35 3.80 -7.45 -0.53
CA VAL A 35 3.15 -6.24 -1.04
C VAL A 35 4.17 -5.38 -1.78
N CYS A 36 3.81 -4.96 -2.98
CA CYS A 36 4.53 -3.97 -3.77
C CYS A 36 3.77 -2.64 -3.74
N LEU A 37 4.50 -1.55 -3.48
CA LEU A 37 4.00 -0.18 -3.56
C LEU A 37 4.69 0.52 -4.74
N GLU A 38 3.92 1.23 -5.56
CA GLU A 38 4.41 2.00 -6.70
C GLU A 38 3.84 3.42 -6.69
N TYR A 39 4.73 4.40 -6.74
CA TYR A 39 4.42 5.82 -6.78
C TYR A 39 5.35 6.52 -7.78
N GLY A 40 4.82 6.96 -8.91
CA GLY A 40 5.62 7.48 -10.01
C GLY A 40 6.56 6.39 -10.54
N SER A 41 7.86 6.66 -10.53
CA SER A 41 8.90 5.67 -10.88
C SER A 41 9.45 4.90 -9.66
N THR A 42 9.08 5.28 -8.44
CA THR A 42 9.57 4.65 -7.22
C THR A 42 8.76 3.40 -6.89
N LYS A 43 9.45 2.30 -6.64
CA LYS A 43 8.85 1.02 -6.27
C LYS A 43 9.49 0.48 -5.00
N PHE A 44 8.65 0.02 -4.07
CA PHE A 44 9.07 -0.71 -2.89
C PHE A 44 8.36 -2.05 -2.82
N ARG A 45 8.98 -3.02 -2.17
CA ARG A 45 8.43 -4.35 -1.90
C ARG A 45 8.72 -4.71 -0.45
N THR A 46 7.72 -5.25 0.25
CA THR A 46 7.92 -5.85 1.58
C THR A 46 8.71 -7.15 1.48
N ARG A 47 9.27 -7.61 2.60
CA ARG A 47 9.66 -9.02 2.67
C ARG A 47 8.44 -9.92 2.47
N THR A 48 8.70 -11.12 1.98
CA THR A 48 7.70 -12.18 1.90
C THR A 48 7.33 -12.63 3.30
N CYS A 49 6.03 -12.73 3.58
CA CYS A 49 5.50 -13.31 4.80
C CYS A 49 5.31 -14.82 4.58
N THR A 50 6.38 -15.59 4.82
CA THR A 50 6.38 -17.05 4.66
C THR A 50 5.33 -17.70 5.57
N ASP A 51 4.55 -18.63 5.01
CA ASP A 51 3.38 -19.26 5.62
C ASP A 51 2.33 -18.26 6.15
N GLY A 52 2.32 -17.04 5.62
CA GLY A 52 1.46 -15.93 6.07
C GLY A 52 -0.03 -16.15 5.78
N GLY A 53 -0.36 -17.05 4.85
CA GLY A 53 -1.72 -17.40 4.51
C GLY A 53 -2.55 -16.18 4.09
N LYS A 54 -3.83 -16.15 4.45
CA LYS A 54 -4.77 -15.12 3.98
C LYS A 54 -4.76 -13.83 4.80
N ASN A 55 -3.99 -13.78 5.90
CA ASN A 55 -3.93 -12.62 6.81
C ASN A 55 -2.47 -12.29 7.22
N PRO A 56 -1.56 -12.07 6.26
CA PRO A 56 -0.15 -11.82 6.54
C PRO A 56 0.07 -10.47 7.23
N THR A 57 1.09 -10.38 8.09
CA THR A 57 1.53 -9.13 8.75
C THR A 57 2.97 -8.81 8.35
N PHE A 58 3.24 -7.55 8.03
CA PHE A 58 4.54 -7.09 7.52
C PHE A 58 5.20 -6.09 8.47
N GLN A 59 4.46 -5.03 8.87
CA GLN A 59 4.98 -3.93 9.69
C GLN A 59 6.22 -3.25 9.09
N GLU A 60 6.23 -3.06 7.76
CA GLU A 60 7.37 -2.50 7.02
C GLU A 60 7.09 -1.07 6.58
N LYS A 61 8.02 -0.15 6.91
CA LYS A 61 7.93 1.28 6.59
C LYS A 61 8.78 1.62 5.38
N PHE A 62 8.20 2.41 4.48
CA PHE A 62 8.84 3.01 3.32
C PHE A 62 8.64 4.52 3.33
N VAL A 63 9.49 5.25 2.60
CA VAL A 63 9.38 6.70 2.46
C VAL A 63 9.35 7.04 0.98
N PHE A 64 8.32 7.78 0.56
CA PHE A 64 8.19 8.31 -0.78
C PHE A 64 8.47 9.80 -0.80
N THR A 65 9.12 10.26 -1.87
CA THR A 65 9.20 11.68 -2.21
C THR A 65 7.97 12.04 -3.04
N LEU A 66 7.12 12.93 -2.53
CA LEU A 66 5.88 13.37 -3.15
C LEU A 66 6.14 14.13 -4.45
N ILE A 67 5.28 13.87 -5.44
CA ILE A 67 5.30 14.49 -6.76
C ILE A 67 4.00 15.28 -6.92
N GLU A 68 4.12 16.54 -7.29
CA GLU A 68 2.97 17.42 -7.50
C GLU A 68 2.05 16.84 -8.58
N GLY A 69 0.73 16.91 -8.34
CA GLY A 69 -0.28 16.32 -9.22
C GLY A 69 -0.45 14.80 -9.11
N LEU A 70 0.47 14.05 -8.50
CA LEU A 70 0.33 12.60 -8.31
C LEU A 70 -0.33 12.27 -6.97
N ARG A 71 -1.59 11.82 -7.04
CA ARG A 71 -2.50 11.71 -5.88
C ARG A 71 -2.78 10.30 -5.39
N GLU A 72 -2.16 9.29 -6.00
CA GLU A 72 -2.42 7.88 -5.70
C GLU A 72 -1.11 7.08 -5.58
N ILE A 73 -1.07 6.12 -4.66
CA ILE A 73 -0.09 5.03 -4.64
C ILE A 73 -0.77 3.77 -5.19
N ASN A 74 -0.14 3.10 -6.16
CA ASN A 74 -0.58 1.78 -6.59
C ASN A 74 -0.05 0.73 -5.63
N VAL A 75 -0.91 -0.19 -5.22
CA VAL A 75 -0.54 -1.35 -4.41
C VAL A 75 -0.83 -2.63 -5.17
N VAL A 76 0.08 -3.60 -5.08
CA VAL A 76 -0.11 -4.93 -5.64
C VAL A 76 0.31 -5.97 -4.61
N VAL A 77 -0.52 -6.99 -4.41
CA VAL A 77 -0.26 -8.11 -3.53
C VAL A 77 -0.04 -9.36 -4.36
N TRP A 78 1.05 -10.06 -4.07
CA TRP A 78 1.49 -11.27 -4.75
C TRP A 78 1.67 -12.41 -3.75
N ASN A 79 1.56 -13.63 -4.23
CA ASN A 79 2.00 -14.84 -3.56
C ASN A 79 3.36 -15.25 -4.13
N SER A 80 4.37 -15.39 -3.27
CA SER A 80 5.71 -15.80 -3.71
C SER A 80 5.75 -17.30 -3.97
N ASN A 81 6.30 -17.72 -5.11
CA ASN A 81 6.54 -19.13 -5.41
C ASN A 81 8.03 -19.40 -5.62
N THR A 82 8.54 -20.49 -5.04
CA THR A 82 9.98 -20.80 -5.13
C THR A 82 10.35 -21.45 -6.48
N LEU A 83 9.43 -22.23 -7.06
CA LEU A 83 9.70 -23.04 -8.26
C LEU A 83 9.00 -22.52 -9.53
N THR A 84 8.05 -21.60 -9.38
CA THR A 84 7.22 -21.06 -10.45
C THR A 84 7.17 -19.54 -10.36
N TYR A 85 6.49 -18.90 -11.31
CA TYR A 85 6.21 -17.47 -11.21
C TYR A 85 5.31 -17.17 -10.02
N ASP A 86 5.52 -15.99 -9.42
CA ASP A 86 4.66 -15.47 -8.36
C ASP A 86 3.24 -15.22 -8.86
N ASP A 87 2.25 -15.59 -8.04
CA ASP A 87 0.85 -15.44 -8.40
C ASP A 87 0.30 -14.09 -7.96
N PHE A 88 -0.38 -13.42 -8.89
CA PHE A 88 -1.07 -12.17 -8.60
C PHE A 88 -2.32 -12.45 -7.74
N ILE A 89 -2.39 -11.84 -6.56
CA ILE A 89 -3.57 -11.92 -5.68
C ILE A 89 -4.54 -10.79 -6.00
N GLY A 90 -4.07 -9.54 -5.94
CA GLY A 90 -4.90 -8.37 -6.19
C GLY A 90 -4.13 -7.05 -6.19
N SER A 91 -4.76 -6.00 -6.71
CA SER A 91 -4.21 -4.64 -6.71
C SER A 91 -5.24 -3.59 -6.31
N GLY A 92 -4.77 -2.42 -5.89
CA GLY A 92 -5.61 -1.31 -5.47
C GLY A 92 -4.92 0.04 -5.70
N LYS A 93 -5.69 1.12 -5.55
CA LYS A 93 -5.22 2.50 -5.65
C LYS A 93 -5.52 3.22 -4.33
N ILE A 94 -4.48 3.64 -3.66
CA ILE A 94 -4.52 4.27 -2.34
C ILE A 94 -4.56 5.78 -2.54
N GLN A 95 -5.64 6.43 -2.10
CA GLN A 95 -5.81 7.87 -2.28
C GLN A 95 -5.03 8.64 -1.22
N LEU A 96 -4.21 9.62 -1.65
CA LEU A 96 -3.40 10.43 -0.74
C LEU A 96 -4.16 11.60 -0.11
N GLN A 97 -5.39 11.89 -0.56
CA GLN A 97 -6.15 13.06 -0.10
C GLN A 97 -6.28 13.14 1.43
N LYS A 98 -6.57 12.02 2.10
CA LYS A 98 -6.77 11.99 3.55
C LYS A 98 -5.48 12.30 4.29
N VAL A 99 -4.38 11.60 3.98
CA VAL A 99 -3.08 11.86 4.64
C VAL A 99 -2.53 13.25 4.31
N LEU A 100 -2.71 13.76 3.09
CA LEU A 100 -2.25 15.10 2.72
C LEU A 100 -3.03 16.22 3.42
N SER A 101 -4.30 15.98 3.75
CA SER A 101 -5.14 16.96 4.47
C SER A 101 -5.03 16.86 5.99
N MET A 102 -4.94 15.65 6.54
CA MET A 102 -4.98 15.40 7.99
C MET A 102 -3.60 15.11 8.59
N GLY A 103 -2.59 14.85 7.76
CA GLY A 103 -1.24 14.45 8.18
C GLY A 103 -1.11 12.99 8.59
N TYR A 104 -2.22 12.26 8.64
CA TYR A 104 -2.28 10.87 9.06
C TYR A 104 -3.42 10.13 8.37
N ASP A 105 -3.16 8.88 7.98
CA ASP A 105 -4.19 7.97 7.50
C ASP A 105 -3.85 6.52 7.87
N ASP A 106 -4.72 5.90 8.68
CA ASP A 106 -4.69 4.47 8.98
C ASP A 106 -5.97 3.84 8.43
N THR A 107 -5.85 3.18 7.27
CA THR A 107 -7.01 2.66 6.53
C THR A 107 -6.67 1.32 5.87
N ALA A 108 -7.64 0.40 5.89
CA ALA A 108 -7.65 -0.79 5.07
C ALA A 108 -8.28 -0.49 3.70
N TRP A 109 -7.54 -0.77 2.64
CA TRP A 109 -7.95 -0.51 1.27
C TRP A 109 -8.27 -1.83 0.55
N PRO A 110 -9.44 -1.94 -0.11
CA PRO A 110 -9.79 -3.15 -0.84
C PRO A 110 -8.87 -3.32 -2.04
N ILE A 111 -8.49 -4.56 -2.30
CA ILE A 111 -7.75 -4.95 -3.51
C ILE A 111 -8.64 -5.82 -4.40
N GLN A 112 -8.36 -5.80 -5.69
CA GLN A 112 -9.14 -6.49 -6.71
C GLN A 112 -8.27 -7.39 -7.57
N THR A 113 -8.82 -8.52 -7.96
CA THR A 113 -8.24 -9.39 -8.98
C THR A 113 -8.17 -8.68 -10.34
N LYS A 114 -7.47 -9.27 -11.33
CA LYS A 114 -7.45 -8.77 -12.71
C LYS A 114 -8.84 -8.63 -13.36
N THR A 115 -9.84 -9.35 -12.84
CA THR A 115 -11.23 -9.29 -13.32
C THR A 115 -12.11 -8.33 -12.52
N GLY A 116 -11.53 -7.52 -11.63
CA GLY A 116 -12.24 -6.55 -10.80
C GLY A 116 -12.95 -7.16 -9.57
N ARG A 117 -12.90 -8.48 -9.38
CA ARG A 117 -13.47 -9.12 -8.18
C ARG A 117 -12.66 -8.78 -6.93
N HIS A 118 -13.33 -8.58 -5.81
CA HIS A 118 -12.70 -8.37 -4.51
C HIS A 118 -11.71 -9.50 -4.16
N ALA A 119 -10.50 -9.14 -3.72
CA ALA A 119 -9.39 -10.05 -3.45
C ALA A 119 -8.80 -9.90 -2.04
N GLY A 120 -9.50 -9.22 -1.13
CA GLY A 120 -9.04 -8.92 0.22
C GLY A 120 -8.78 -7.43 0.39
N GLU A 121 -8.05 -7.09 1.44
CA GLU A 121 -7.67 -5.71 1.78
C GLU A 121 -6.21 -5.64 2.23
N VAL A 122 -5.59 -4.48 2.00
CA VAL A 122 -4.27 -4.11 2.52
C VAL A 122 -4.41 -2.91 3.44
N ARG A 123 -3.89 -3.01 4.67
CA ARG A 123 -3.89 -1.92 5.63
C ARG A 123 -2.58 -1.15 5.54
N LEU A 124 -2.70 0.15 5.29
CA LEU A 124 -1.57 1.08 5.29
C LEU A 124 -1.75 2.12 6.39
N ILE A 125 -0.64 2.46 7.05
CA ILE A 125 -0.54 3.66 7.88
C ILE A 125 0.35 4.65 7.16
N MET A 126 -0.17 5.84 6.88
CA MET A 126 0.55 6.90 6.19
C MET A 126 0.68 8.11 7.12
N PHE A 127 1.85 8.77 7.08
CA PHE A 127 2.12 9.98 7.85
C PHE A 127 2.79 11.04 6.98
N TYR A 128 2.26 12.26 7.06
CA TYR A 128 2.73 13.43 6.32
C TYR A 128 2.84 14.62 7.25
N ALA A 129 4.08 15.02 7.55
CA ALA A 129 4.37 16.01 8.58
C ALA A 129 3.86 17.44 8.26
N ASN A 130 3.69 17.76 6.98
CA ASN A 130 3.40 19.11 6.51
C ASN A 130 1.91 19.34 6.20
N ALA A 131 1.02 18.46 6.64
CA ALA A 131 -0.40 18.73 6.53
C ALA A 131 -0.76 20.02 7.28
N ASN A 132 -1.54 20.89 6.63
CA ASN A 132 -2.03 22.10 7.25
C ASN A 132 -2.88 21.72 8.47
N LYS A 133 -2.35 21.92 9.67
CA LYS A 133 -3.17 21.87 10.88
C LYS A 133 -4.19 23.00 10.75
N PRO A 134 -5.51 22.73 10.79
CA PRO A 134 -6.46 23.83 10.90
C PRO A 134 -6.08 24.64 12.13
N ALA A 135 -5.98 25.96 11.96
CA ALA A 135 -5.79 26.88 13.07
C ALA A 135 -6.88 26.60 14.11
N THR A 136 -6.46 26.32 15.33
CA THR A 136 -7.35 26.05 16.47
C THR A 136 -7.99 27.33 16.95
#